data_AF-A0A0A6RRD9-F1
#
_entry.id   AF-A0A0A6RRD9-F1
#
_cell.length_a   1.000
_cell.length_b   1.000
_cell.length_c   1.000
_cell.angle_alpha   90.00
_cell.angle_beta   90.00
_cell.angle_gamma   90.00
#
_symmetry.space_group_name_H-M   'P 1'
#
loop_
_entity.id
_entity.type
_entity.pdbx_description
1 polymer ?
#
loop_
_entity_poly.entity_id
_entity_poly.type
_entity_poly.pdbx_seq_one_letter_code
_entity_poly.pdbx_strand_id
1 'polypeptide(L)' 'MKESVLMTEEQLITQAVNALIEKLGILEATRFFALKSDSKLDSVKWHQEWQAQLDKEAFFDEVFK' A
#
# COMPACT_ATOMS: atom_id res chain seq x y z
N MET A 1 -11.30 26.01 -3.73
CA MET A 1 -11.11 24.55 -3.88
C MET A 1 -12.19 24.06 -4.82
N LYS A 2 -11.86 23.33 -5.90
CA LYS A 2 -12.89 22.69 -6.73
C LYS A 2 -13.59 21.64 -5.86
N GLU A 3 -14.91 21.71 -5.74
CA GLU A 3 -15.72 20.64 -5.17
C GLU A 3 -15.46 19.37 -5.98
N SER A 4 -14.63 18.48 -5.44
CA SER A 4 -14.57 17.12 -5.94
C SER A 4 -15.82 16.43 -5.41
N VAL A 5 -16.84 16.30 -6.27
CA VAL A 5 -17.92 15.35 -6.02
C VAL A 5 -17.25 13.98 -5.91
N LEU A 6 -17.19 13.45 -4.69
CA LEU A 6 -16.66 12.11 -4.44
C LEU A 6 -17.56 11.12 -5.17
N MET A 7 -16.95 10.38 -6.09
CA MET A 7 -17.63 9.31 -6.81
C MET A 7 -17.96 8.18 -5.83
N THR A 8 -19.04 7.45 -6.08
CA THR A 8 -19.28 6.21 -5.35
C THR A 8 -18.18 5.20 -5.67
N GLU A 9 -17.95 4.24 -4.79
CA GLU A 9 -16.94 3.19 -5.00
C GLU A 9 -17.19 2.45 -6.33
N GLU A 10 -18.44 2.13 -6.64
CA GLU A 10 -18.83 1.46 -7.88
C GLU A 10 -18.50 2.29 -9.12
N GLN A 11 -18.78 3.60 -9.08
CA GLN A 11 -18.44 4.53 -10.17
C GLN A 11 -16.93 4.62 -10.36
N LEU A 12 -16.17 4.70 -9.26
CA LEU A 12 -14.71 4.79 -9.29
C LEU A 12 -14.09 3.50 -9.85
N ILE A 13 -14.53 2.34 -9.36
CA ILE A 13 -14.06 1.02 -9.83
C ILE A 13 -14.31 0.88 -11.32
N THR A 14 -15.53 1.19 -11.77
CA THR A 14 -15.91 1.09 -13.19
C THR A 14 -15.05 1.98 -14.06
N GLN A 15 -14.84 3.22 -13.66
CA GLN A 15 -14.03 4.17 -14.41
C GLN A 15 -12.55 3.72 -14.45
N ALA A 16 -12.01 3.22 -13.35
CA ALA A 16 -10.63 2.73 -13.29
C ALA A 16 -10.42 1.50 -14.18
N VAL A 17 -11.34 0.53 -14.15
CA VAL A 17 -11.29 -0.65 -15.03
C VAL A 17 -11.32 -0.24 -16.50
N ASN A 18 -12.21 0.67 -16.87
CA ASN A 18 -12.31 1.15 -18.26
C ASN A 18 -11.01 1.85 -18.70
N ALA A 19 -10.45 2.72 -17.86
CA ALA A 19 -9.19 3.40 -18.16
C ALA A 19 -8.02 2.42 -18.32
N LEU A 20 -7.94 1.40 -17.48
CA LEU A 20 -6.91 0.36 -17.56
C LEU A 20 -7.05 -0.48 -18.84
N ILE A 21 -8.26 -0.91 -19.18
CA ILE A 21 -8.52 -1.67 -20.40
C ILE A 21 -8.21 -0.82 -21.64
N GLU A 22 -8.59 0.46 -21.65
CA GLU A 22 -8.32 1.36 -22.78
C GLU A 22 -6.81 1.55 -23.01
N LYS A 23 -6.01 1.66 -21.94
CA LYS A 23 -4.57 1.94 -22.05
C LYS A 23 -3.69 0.70 -22.19
N LEU A 24 -4.03 -0.38 -21.52
CA LEU A 24 -3.18 -1.56 -21.42
C LEU A 24 -3.74 -2.74 -22.25
N GLY A 25 -5.01 -2.69 -22.63
CA GLY A 25 -5.73 -3.83 -23.16
C GLY A 25 -6.16 -4.80 -22.05
N ILE A 26 -7.09 -5.69 -22.39
CA ILE A 26 -7.74 -6.60 -21.43
C ILE A 26 -6.71 -7.52 -20.74
N LEU A 27 -5.72 -8.03 -21.49
CA LEU A 27 -4.74 -8.97 -20.96
C LEU A 27 -3.87 -8.32 -19.86
N GLU A 28 -3.27 -7.18 -20.15
CA GLU A 28 -2.41 -6.47 -19.21
C GLU A 28 -3.19 -5.83 -18.07
N ALA A 29 -4.43 -5.36 -18.32
CA ALA A 29 -5.32 -4.90 -17.24
C ALA A 29 -5.65 -6.04 -16.27
N THR A 30 -5.94 -7.24 -16.78
CA THR A 30 -6.20 -8.43 -15.94
C THR A 30 -4.96 -8.82 -15.15
N ARG A 31 -3.78 -8.80 -15.77
CA ARG A 31 -2.51 -9.04 -15.09
C ARG A 31 -2.26 -8.00 -13.98
N PHE A 32 -2.55 -6.73 -14.22
CA PHE A 32 -2.44 -5.66 -13.22
C PHE A 32 -3.31 -5.94 -11.98
N PHE A 33 -4.57 -6.38 -12.17
CA PHE A 33 -5.42 -6.77 -11.03
C PHE A 33 -4.91 -8.00 -10.29
N ALA A 34 -4.19 -8.88 -10.97
CA ALA A 34 -3.58 -10.08 -10.38
C ALA A 34 -2.22 -9.83 -9.72
N LEU A 35 -1.61 -8.65 -9.92
CA LEU A 35 -0.39 -8.28 -9.21
C LEU A 35 -0.72 -8.25 -7.72
N LYS A 36 -0.03 -9.07 -6.93
CA LYS A 36 0.07 -8.78 -5.51
C LYS A 36 0.75 -7.42 -5.42
N SER A 37 0.05 -6.41 -4.91
CA SER A 37 0.75 -5.25 -4.39
C SER A 37 1.76 -5.79 -3.41
N ASP A 38 3.05 -5.49 -3.58
CA ASP A 38 4.03 -5.74 -2.53
C ASP A 38 3.44 -5.11 -1.27
N SER A 39 2.91 -5.96 -0.40
CA SER A 39 2.23 -5.50 0.79
C SER A 39 3.27 -4.69 1.52
N LYS A 40 2.93 -3.43 1.81
CA LYS A 40 3.65 -2.60 2.78
C LYS A 40 4.15 -3.53 3.86
N LEU A 41 5.49 -3.61 4.00
CA LEU A 41 6.18 -4.54 4.91
C LEU A 41 5.34 -4.65 6.17
N ASP A 42 4.85 -5.86 6.47
CA ASP A 42 3.97 -6.12 7.62
C ASP A 42 4.52 -5.34 8.80
N SER A 43 3.73 -4.43 9.38
CA SER A 43 4.22 -3.53 10.44
C SER A 43 4.92 -4.30 11.56
N VAL A 44 4.52 -5.56 11.80
CA VAL A 44 5.17 -6.46 12.74
C VAL A 44 6.56 -6.89 12.23
N LYS A 45 6.68 -7.29 10.97
CA LYS A 45 7.99 -7.65 10.37
C LYS A 45 8.92 -6.46 10.33
N TRP A 46 8.42 -5.29 9.94
CA TRP A 46 9.20 -4.05 9.94
C TRP A 46 9.70 -3.72 11.36
N HIS A 47 8.83 -3.84 12.37
CA HIS A 47 9.21 -3.63 13.75
C HIS A 47 10.23 -4.67 14.24
N GLN A 48 10.09 -5.94 13.86
CA GLN A 48 11.05 -6.99 14.19
C GLN A 48 12.44 -6.73 13.58
N GLU A 49 12.48 -6.32 12.31
CA GLU A 49 13.73 -5.94 11.64
C GLU A 49 14.38 -4.72 12.30
N TRP A 50 13.59 -3.73 12.68
CA TRP A 50 14.06 -2.56 13.43
C TRP A 50 14.59 -2.97 14.83
N GLN A 51 13.86 -3.80 15.57
CA GLN A 51 14.31 -4.29 16.89
C GLN A 51 15.61 -5.10 16.81
N ALA A 52 15.80 -5.89 15.75
CA ALA A 52 17.02 -6.67 15.55
C ALA A 52 18.27 -5.79 15.33
N GLN A 53 18.09 -4.53 14.94
CA GLN A 53 19.19 -3.56 14.75
C GLN A 53 19.57 -2.82 16.03
N LEU A 54 18.80 -2.97 17.12
CA LEU A 54 19.04 -2.25 18.37
C LEU A 54 19.93 -3.02 19.33
N ASP A 55 20.82 -2.29 20.01
CA ASP A 55 21.40 -2.74 21.27
C ASP A 55 20.35 -2.56 22.38
N LYS A 56 19.90 -3.69 22.94
CA LYS A 56 18.82 -3.73 23.92
C LYS A 56 19.15 -2.94 25.17
N GLU A 57 20.38 -3.01 25.67
CA GLU A 57 20.72 -2.37 26.95
C GLU A 57 20.76 -0.86 26.78
N ALA A 58 21.45 -0.38 25.74
CA ALA A 58 21.53 1.04 25.42
C ALA A 58 20.15 1.66 25.12
N PHE A 59 19.29 0.95 24.40
CA PHE A 59 17.95 1.44 24.07
C PHE A 59 17.06 1.57 25.31
N PHE A 60 17.09 0.59 26.22
CA PHE A 60 16.28 0.64 27.44
C PHE A 60 16.75 1.75 28.38
N ASP A 61 18.06 1.98 28.48
CA ASP A 61 18.63 3.08 29.26
C ASP A 61 18.26 4.47 28.71
N GLU A 62 18.03 4.59 27.40
CA GLU A 62 17.56 5.83 26.77
C GLU A 62 16.06 6.05 26.99
N VAL A 63 15.24 5.01 26.78
CA VAL A 63 13.77 5.13 26.77
C VAL A 63 13.17 5.18 28.17
N PHE A 64 13.72 4.43 29.12
CA PHE A 64 13.18 4.32 30.48
C PHE A 64 13.91 5.19 31.51
N LYS A 65 14.60 6.23 31.03
CA LYS A 65 15.20 7.26 31.86
C LYS A 65 14.17 8.14 32.56
#